data_AF-A0A428WP68-F1
#
_entry.id   AF-A0A428WP68-F1
#
_cell.length_a   1.000
_cell.length_b   1.000
_cell.length_c   1.000
_cell.angle_alpha   90.00
_cell.angle_beta   90.00
_cell.angle_gamma   90.00
#
_symmetry.space_group_name_H-M   'P 1'
#
loop_
_entity.id
_entity.type
_entity.pdbx_description
1 polymer ?
#
loop_
_entity_poly.entity_id
_entity_poly.type
_entity_poly.pdbx_seq_one_letter_code
_entity_poly.pdbx_strand_id
1 'polypeptide(L)'
;MNEMPAEELLRALELEGTAAGAMLAPGGCDERVPGIAAELDRCVDRLVAGVAEQPTPYTQTMYVDLLMGLTLTAESLRARHSGDGASAVRHAAKASECLTRVSMQDMRIG
;
A
#
# COMPACT_ATOMS: atom_id res chain seq x y z
N MET A 1 23.20 11.81 1.06
CA MET A 1 21.92 12.16 1.73
C MET A 1 20.82 11.53 0.91
N ASN A 2 20.26 10.42 1.41
CA ASN A 2 18.99 9.86 0.95
C ASN A 2 18.47 8.94 2.07
N GLU A 3 18.12 9.54 3.22
CA GLU A 3 17.50 8.80 4.34
C GLU A 3 15.97 8.64 4.16
N MET A 4 15.44 9.24 3.10
CA MET A 4 14.01 9.36 2.79
C MET A 4 13.26 8.06 2.41
N PRO A 5 13.87 6.98 1.87
CA PRO A 5 13.11 5.77 1.49
C PRO A 5 12.56 4.99 2.69
N ALA A 6 13.27 4.98 3.82
CA ALA A 6 12.93 4.17 4.99
C ALA A 6 11.69 4.66 5.72
N GLU A 7 11.65 5.96 6.01
CA GLU A 7 10.58 6.59 6.79
C GLU A 7 9.27 6.56 6.01
N GLU A 8 9.33 6.85 4.71
CA GLU A 8 8.15 6.83 3.85
C GLU A 8 7.63 5.39 3.64
N LEU A 9 8.52 4.39 3.58
CA LEU A 9 8.15 2.98 3.54
C LEU A 9 7.43 2.55 4.83
N LEU A 10 7.98 2.88 5.99
CA LEU A 10 7.36 2.59 7.29
C LEU A 10 5.99 3.26 7.40
N ARG A 11 5.91 4.54 7.03
CA ARG A 11 4.66 5.29 7.01
C ARG A 11 3.62 4.68 6.09
N ALA A 12 4.02 4.22 4.92
CA ALA A 12 3.12 3.56 3.97
C ALA A 12 2.53 2.27 4.55
N LEU A 13 3.33 1.48 5.27
CA LEU A 13 2.90 0.24 5.91
C LEU A 13 1.97 0.49 7.11
N GLU A 14 2.28 1.48 7.95
CA GLU A 14 1.39 1.88 9.05
C GLU A 14 0.03 2.37 8.51
N LEU A 15 0.06 3.10 7.40
CA LEU A 15 -1.14 3.57 6.73
C LEU A 15 -1.93 2.43 6.08
N GLU A 16 -1.25 1.44 5.51
CA GLU A 16 -1.86 0.22 4.99
C GLU A 16 -2.57 -0.56 6.11
N GLY A 17 -1.93 -0.75 7.27
CA GLY A 17 -2.56 -1.36 8.44
C GLY A 17 -3.78 -0.57 8.93
N THR A 18 -3.72 0.77 8.88
CA THR A 18 -4.85 1.65 9.19
C THR A 18 -5.99 1.48 8.18
N ALA A 19 -5.68 1.38 6.89
CA ALA A 19 -6.64 1.10 5.83
C ALA A 19 -7.31 -0.27 6.02
N ALA A 20 -6.54 -1.31 6.34
CA ALA A 20 -7.05 -2.63 6.67
C ALA A 20 -8.01 -2.59 7.87
N GLY A 21 -7.65 -1.85 8.93
CA GLY A 21 -8.52 -1.61 10.08
C GLY A 21 -9.83 -0.92 9.71
N ALA A 22 -9.78 0.13 8.89
CA ALA A 22 -10.96 0.85 8.40
C ALA A 22 -11.88 -0.07 7.57
N MET A 23 -11.32 -1.03 6.84
CA MET A 23 -12.09 -2.07 6.15
C MET A 23 -12.78 -3.04 7.11
N LEU A 24 -12.22 -3.34 8.28
CA LEU A 24 -12.83 -4.30 9.21
C LEU A 24 -13.90 -3.68 10.12
N ALA A 25 -14.03 -2.35 10.14
CA ALA A 25 -14.99 -1.66 10.99
C ALA A 25 -16.45 -2.01 10.60
N PRO A 26 -17.28 -2.48 11.56
CA PRO A 26 -18.71 -2.71 11.34
C PRO A 26 -19.49 -1.39 11.41
N GLY A 27 -20.13 -1.00 10.32
CA GLY A 27 -20.88 0.25 10.20
C GLY A 27 -20.42 1.04 8.97
N GLY A 28 -21.36 1.57 8.20
CA GLY A 28 -21.11 2.17 6.88
C GLY A 28 -20.04 3.26 6.83
N CYS A 29 -19.55 3.50 5.60
CA CYS A 29 -18.56 4.51 5.19
C CYS A 29 -17.90 5.32 6.30
N ASP A 30 -16.74 4.85 6.78
CA ASP A 30 -15.83 5.68 7.57
C ASP A 30 -15.40 6.89 6.72
N GLU A 31 -15.73 8.11 7.19
CA GLU A 31 -15.46 9.38 6.51
C GLU A 31 -13.96 9.62 6.27
N ARG A 32 -13.09 8.88 6.97
CA ARG A 32 -11.64 8.95 6.79
C ARG A 32 -11.15 8.18 5.58
N VAL A 33 -11.98 7.29 5.01
CA VAL A 33 -11.60 6.40 3.89
C VAL A 33 -11.03 7.16 2.68
N PRO A 34 -11.66 8.25 2.19
CA PRO A 34 -11.09 9.04 1.10
C PRO A 34 -9.71 9.64 1.45
N GLY A 35 -9.52 10.08 2.69
CA GLY A 35 -8.27 10.65 3.16
C GLY A 35 -7.15 9.60 3.26
N ILE A 36 -7.46 8.41 3.77
CA ILE A 36 -6.51 7.29 3.86
C ILE A 36 -6.10 6.83 2.45
N ALA A 37 -7.06 6.67 1.55
CA ALA A 37 -6.77 6.28 0.16
C ALA A 37 -5.88 7.32 -0.56
N ALA A 38 -6.15 8.61 -0.37
CA ALA A 38 -5.34 9.69 -0.95
C ALA A 38 -3.94 9.82 -0.32
N GLU A 39 -3.75 9.44 0.94
CA GLU A 39 -2.41 9.38 1.53
C GLU A 39 -1.64 8.13 1.05
N LEU A 40 -2.31 6.99 0.83
CA LEU A 40 -1.68 5.80 0.24
C LEU A 40 -1.16 6.08 -1.18
N ASP A 41 -1.95 6.75 -2.02
CA ASP A 41 -1.49 7.18 -3.36
C ASP A 41 -0.24 8.07 -3.25
N ARG A 42 -0.23 9.04 -2.32
CA ARG A 42 0.91 9.93 -2.12
C ARG A 42 2.16 9.19 -1.63
N CYS A 43 2.00 8.17 -0.80
CA CYS A 43 3.12 7.30 -0.42
C CYS A 43 3.65 6.56 -1.65
N VAL A 44 2.77 6.01 -2.50
CA VAL A 44 3.17 5.34 -3.75
C VAL A 44 3.94 6.30 -4.67
N ASP A 45 3.43 7.51 -4.88
CA ASP A 45 4.08 8.52 -5.71
C ASP A 45 5.48 8.90 -5.20
N ARG A 46 5.66 8.97 -3.86
CA ARG A 46 6.97 9.25 -3.25
C ARG A 46 7.93 8.07 -3.35
N LEU A 47 7.43 6.84 -3.26
CA LEU A 47 8.23 5.62 -3.27
C LEU A 47 8.56 5.14 -4.70
N VAL A 48 7.78 5.50 -5.73
CA VAL A 48 7.92 4.95 -7.09
C VAL A 48 9.32 5.13 -7.68
N ALA A 49 10.00 6.23 -7.38
CA ALA A 49 11.37 6.49 -7.83
C ALA A 49 12.35 5.44 -7.27
N GLY A 50 12.10 4.94 -6.06
CA GLY A 50 12.90 3.93 -5.38
C GLY A 50 12.93 2.57 -6.08
N VAL A 51 12.02 2.30 -7.03
CA VAL A 51 12.03 1.05 -7.84
C VAL A 51 13.31 0.94 -8.68
N ALA A 52 13.74 2.05 -9.28
CA ALA A 52 14.95 2.06 -10.13
C ALA A 52 16.25 2.03 -9.30
N GLU A 53 16.15 2.35 -8.01
CA GLU A 53 17.26 2.41 -7.06
C GLU A 53 17.54 1.04 -6.40
N GLN A 54 16.69 0.03 -6.66
CA GLN A 54 16.84 -1.28 -6.06
C GLN A 54 18.08 -2.02 -6.59
N PRO A 55 18.91 -2.61 -5.72
CA PRO A 55 20.22 -3.15 -6.09
C PRO A 55 20.15 -4.43 -6.92
N THR A 56 19.00 -5.12 -6.92
CA THR A 56 18.82 -6.39 -7.60
C THR A 56 17.44 -6.49 -8.27
N PRO A 57 17.27 -7.32 -9.32
CA PRO A 57 15.96 -7.59 -9.91
C PRO A 57 14.95 -8.16 -8.90
N TYR A 58 15.43 -8.94 -7.93
CA TYR A 58 14.61 -9.49 -6.86
C TYR A 58 14.05 -8.39 -5.95
N THR A 59 14.91 -7.52 -5.45
CA THR A 59 14.51 -6.37 -4.61
C THR A 59 13.64 -5.38 -5.39
N GLN A 60 13.89 -5.21 -6.68
CA GLN A 60 13.03 -4.42 -7.57
C GLN A 60 11.62 -5.02 -7.66
N THR A 61 11.51 -6.34 -7.83
CA THR A 61 10.22 -7.03 -7.91
C THR A 61 9.45 -6.90 -6.60
N MET A 62 10.10 -7.09 -5.46
CA MET A 62 9.48 -6.89 -4.14
C MET A 62 9.01 -5.45 -3.93
N TYR A 63 9.80 -4.47 -4.37
CA TYR A 63 9.42 -3.06 -4.27
C TYR A 63 8.21 -2.75 -5.14
N VAL A 64 8.12 -3.34 -6.34
CA VAL A 64 6.92 -3.24 -7.19
C VAL A 64 5.71 -3.91 -6.53
N ASP A 65 5.88 -5.09 -5.93
CA ASP A 65 4.82 -5.77 -5.17
C ASP A 65 4.31 -4.90 -4.03
N LEU A 66 5.20 -4.23 -3.26
CA LEU A 66 4.80 -3.27 -2.24
C LEU A 66 3.93 -2.14 -2.82
N LEU A 67 4.40 -1.44 -3.86
CA LEU A 67 3.66 -0.32 -4.46
C LEU A 67 2.30 -0.76 -4.99
N MET A 68 2.24 -1.94 -5.60
CA MET A 68 1.00 -2.53 -6.07
C MET A 68 0.05 -2.87 -4.92
N GLY A 69 0.58 -3.43 -3.83
CA GLY A 69 -0.17 -3.68 -2.60
C GLY A 69 -0.82 -2.42 -2.04
N LEU A 70 -0.04 -1.36 -1.85
CA LEU A 70 -0.53 -0.06 -1.35
C LEU A 70 -1.61 0.54 -2.27
N THR A 71 -1.37 0.51 -3.58
CA THR A 71 -2.32 1.03 -4.58
C THR A 71 -3.64 0.25 -4.56
N LEU A 72 -3.58 -1.08 -4.49
CA LEU A 72 -4.77 -1.93 -4.44
C LEU A 72 -5.51 -1.80 -3.11
N THR A 73 -4.82 -1.54 -2.00
CA THR A 73 -5.47 -1.20 -0.73
C THR A 73 -6.24 0.12 -0.85
N ALA A 74 -5.68 1.14 -1.50
CA ALA A 74 -6.38 2.40 -1.77
C ALA A 74 -7.61 2.21 -2.68
N GLU A 75 -7.48 1.40 -3.73
CA GLU A 75 -8.60 1.05 -4.62
C GLU A 75 -9.70 0.23 -3.92
N SER A 76 -9.32 -0.68 -3.02
CA SER A 76 -10.26 -1.42 -2.19
C SER A 76 -11.08 -0.48 -1.31
N LEU A 77 -10.40 0.46 -0.65
CA LEU A 77 -11.02 1.51 0.16
C LEU A 77 -12.02 2.35 -0.65
N ARG A 78 -11.64 2.84 -1.84
CA ARG A 78 -12.54 3.59 -2.74
C ARG A 78 -13.75 2.76 -3.15
N ALA A 79 -13.53 1.52 -3.58
CA ALA A 79 -14.59 0.61 -3.99
C ALA A 79 -15.60 0.40 -2.85
N ARG A 80 -15.13 0.13 -1.63
CA ARG A 80 -15.99 0.03 -0.45
C ARG A 80 -16.78 1.30 -0.19
N HIS A 81 -16.13 2.46 -0.26
CA HIS A 81 -16.78 3.75 -0.03
C HIS A 81 -17.90 4.00 -1.04
N SER A 82 -17.70 3.60 -2.30
CA SER A 82 -18.71 3.70 -3.37
C SER A 82 -19.81 2.63 -3.31
N GLY A 83 -19.71 1.65 -2.39
CA GLY A 83 -20.65 0.52 -2.30
C GLY A 83 -20.34 -0.65 -3.25
N ASP A 84 -19.25 -0.61 -4.03
CA ASP A 84 -18.80 -1.73 -4.86
C ASP A 84 -18.01 -2.75 -4.01
N GLY A 85 -18.75 -3.56 -3.27
CA GLY A 85 -18.19 -4.62 -2.43
C GLY A 85 -17.43 -5.70 -3.22
N ALA A 86 -17.81 -5.98 -4.46
CA ALA A 86 -17.17 -7.02 -5.28
C ALA A 86 -15.77 -6.59 -5.72
N SER A 87 -15.61 -5.35 -6.19
CA SER A 87 -14.30 -4.80 -6.52
C SER A 87 -13.44 -4.64 -5.28
N ALA A 88 -14.02 -4.18 -4.17
CA ALA A 88 -13.30 -4.09 -2.89
C ALA A 88 -12.65 -5.41 -2.47
N VAL A 89 -13.42 -6.51 -2.45
CA VAL A 89 -12.88 -7.83 -2.07
C VAL A 89 -11.79 -8.28 -3.03
N ARG A 90 -11.97 -8.07 -4.35
CA ARG A 90 -10.95 -8.42 -5.34
C ARG A 90 -9.65 -7.61 -5.16
N HIS A 91 -9.76 -6.31 -4.93
CA HIS A 91 -8.61 -5.44 -4.70
C HIS A 91 -7.89 -5.82 -3.40
N ALA A 92 -8.62 -6.04 -2.31
CA ALA A 92 -8.05 -6.47 -1.03
C ALA A 92 -7.33 -7.82 -1.13
N ALA A 93 -7.90 -8.80 -1.84
CA ALA A 93 -7.27 -10.10 -2.04
C ALA A 93 -5.93 -9.96 -2.79
N LYS A 94 -5.90 -9.22 -3.89
CA LYS A 94 -4.68 -8.96 -4.66
C LYS A 94 -3.65 -8.14 -3.88
N ALA A 95 -4.09 -7.15 -3.11
CA ALA A 95 -3.21 -6.37 -2.24
C ALA A 95 -2.50 -7.29 -1.24
N SER A 96 -3.25 -8.19 -0.60
CA SER A 96 -2.71 -9.19 0.33
C SER A 96 -1.70 -10.13 -0.34
N GLU A 97 -1.98 -10.60 -1.56
CA GLU A 97 -1.02 -11.43 -2.32
C GLU A 97 0.30 -10.70 -2.59
N CYS A 98 0.24 -9.43 -2.98
CA CYS A 98 1.41 -8.59 -3.19
C CYS A 98 2.19 -8.36 -1.89
N LEU A 99 1.50 -7.95 -0.82
CA LEU A 99 2.13 -7.64 0.47
C LEU A 99 2.67 -8.89 1.19
N THR A 100 2.13 -10.08 0.93
CA THR A 100 2.70 -11.33 1.46
C THR A 100 4.06 -11.66 0.85
N ARG A 101 4.33 -11.19 -0.38
CA ARG A 101 5.63 -11.36 -1.05
C ARG A 101 6.66 -10.31 -0.63
N VAL A 102 6.25 -9.32 0.15
CA VAL A 102 7.09 -8.25 0.67
C VAL A 102 7.76 -8.70 1.96
N SER A 103 9.09 -8.84 1.92
CA SER A 103 9.93 -9.04 3.11
C SER A 103 10.71 -7.77 3.40
N MET A 104 10.46 -7.16 4.57
CA MET A 104 11.15 -5.95 5.01
C MET A 104 12.65 -6.17 5.29
N GLN A 105 13.08 -7.41 5.55
CA GLN A 105 14.50 -7.74 5.70
C GLN A 105 15.24 -7.69 4.35
N ASP A 106 14.52 -7.98 3.27
CA ASP A 106 15.10 -8.07 1.93
C ASP A 106 14.99 -6.74 1.16
N MET A 107 14.04 -5.87 1.53
CA MET A 107 14.05 -4.47 1.13
C MET A 107 15.13 -3.70 1.90
N ARG A 108 16.38 -3.86 1.47
CA ARG A 108 17.48 -3.00 1.93
C ARG A 108 17.18 -1.55 1.55
N ILE A 109 16.91 -0.72 2.55
CA ILE A 109 17.08 0.72 2.48
C ILE A 109 18.60 0.94 2.39
N GLY A 110 19.09 1.14 1.18
CA GLY A 110 20.49 1.48 0.88
C GLY A 110 20.69 2.99 0.87
#